data_AF-A0A0D6LP36-F1
#
_entry.id   AF-A0A0D6LP36-F1
#
_cell.length_a   1.000
_cell.length_b   1.000
_cell.length_c   1.000
_cell.angle_alpha   90.00
_cell.angle_beta   90.00
_cell.angle_gamma   90.00
#
_symmetry.space_group_name_H-M   'P 1'
#
loop_
_entity.id
_entity.type
_entity.pdbx_description
1 polymer ?
#
loop_
_entity_poly.entity_id
_entity_poly.type
_entity_poly.pdbx_seq_one_letter_code
_entity_poly.pdbx_strand_id
1 'polypeptide(L)'
;MRQQAVAVTGRLMCGNRPAAGVKVKLWDEDDGPDPDDVLDEGFTDENGAFHLKPGQRKVKFYIPDSYISSGGIARRVFDIGVLNLETIFPKEERDLL
;
A
#
# COMPACT_ATOMS: atom_id res chain seq x y z
N MET A 1 1.82 15.75 -9.90
CA MET A 1 1.99 14.79 -8.79
C MET A 1 3.10 13.84 -9.16
N ARG A 2 4.12 13.74 -8.31
CA ARG A 2 5.28 12.85 -8.48
C ARG A 2 4.91 11.53 -7.81
N GLN A 3 4.71 10.47 -8.57
CA GLN A 3 4.43 9.15 -8.01
C GLN A 3 5.73 8.57 -7.44
N GLN A 4 5.77 8.31 -6.13
CA GLN A 4 6.91 7.63 -5.49
C GLN A 4 6.49 6.19 -5.13
N ALA A 5 7.45 5.27 -4.93
CA ALA A 5 7.21 3.85 -4.60
C ALA A 5 8.34 3.30 -3.73
N VAL A 6 8.06 3.00 -2.45
CA VAL A 6 9.07 2.48 -1.51
C VAL A 6 8.49 1.31 -0.70
N ALA A 7 9.32 0.29 -0.46
CA ALA A 7 9.05 -0.76 0.51
C ALA A 7 10.33 -1.00 1.30
N VAL A 8 10.22 -1.12 2.62
CA VAL A 8 11.38 -1.30 3.50
C VAL A 8 11.17 -2.52 4.37
N THR A 9 12.14 -3.43 4.32
CA THR A 9 12.26 -4.53 5.27
C THR A 9 13.62 -4.48 5.93
N GLY A 10 13.68 -4.90 7.18
CA GLY A 10 14.92 -4.94 7.92
C GLY A 10 14.75 -5.72 9.22
N ARG A 11 15.85 -5.83 9.96
CA ARG A 11 15.89 -6.47 11.26
C ARG A 11 16.66 -5.58 12.23
N LEU A 12 16.03 -5.17 13.32
CA LEU A 12 16.67 -4.41 14.38
C LEU A 12 17.23 -5.35 15.44
N MET A 13 18.46 -5.06 15.87
CA MET A 13 19.19 -5.83 16.87
C MET A 13 19.63 -4.91 18.01
N CYS A 14 19.59 -5.42 19.25
CA CYS A 14 20.16 -4.79 20.43
C CYS A 14 21.32 -5.68 20.92
N GLY A 15 22.54 -5.32 20.54
CA GLY A 15 23.70 -6.22 20.67
C GLY A 15 23.46 -7.53 19.90
N ASN A 16 23.59 -8.66 20.59
CA ASN A 16 23.39 -9.99 20.01
C ASN A 16 21.94 -10.51 20.09
N ARG A 17 20.97 -9.68 20.52
CA ARG A 17 19.56 -10.08 20.65
C ARG A 17 18.69 -9.29 19.67
N PRO A 18 17.64 -9.89 19.09
CA PRO A 18 16.64 -9.15 18.35
C PRO A 18 15.97 -8.05 19.18
N ALA A 19 15.81 -6.87 18.58
CA ALA A 19 15.10 -5.77 19.22
C ALA A 19 13.62 -5.86 18.84
N ALA A 20 12.86 -6.62 19.63
CA ALA A 20 11.42 -6.79 19.45
C ALA A 20 10.62 -5.60 20.00
N GLY A 21 9.48 -5.29 19.38
CA GLY A 21 8.57 -4.24 19.84
C GLY A 21 9.08 -2.81 19.65
N VAL A 22 10.10 -2.61 18.81
CA VAL A 22 10.62 -1.28 18.48
C VAL A 22 9.73 -0.62 17.44
N LYS A 23 9.29 0.62 17.69
CA LYS A 23 8.52 1.40 16.72
C LYS A 23 9.43 1.87 15.58
N VAL A 24 9.05 1.54 14.35
CA VAL A 24 9.69 1.97 13.11
C VAL A 24 8.74 2.89 12.37
N LYS A 25 9.23 4.03 11.90
CA LYS A 25 8.50 4.98 11.06
C LYS A 25 9.30 5.24 9.79
N LEU A 26 8.61 5.25 8.66
CA LEU A 26 9.16 5.66 7.38
C LEU A 26 8.75 7.11 7.11
N TRP A 27 9.72 7.95 6.75
CA TRP A 27 9.54 9.37 6.49
C TRP A 27 10.02 9.68 5.07
N ASP A 28 9.34 10.59 4.39
CA ASP A 28 9.87 11.23 3.18
C ASP A 28 10.80 12.39 3.60
N GLU A 29 11.93 12.57 2.92
CA GLU A 29 12.94 13.61 3.21
C GLU A 29 12.80 14.83 2.29
N ASP A 30 11.75 14.90 1.45
CA ASP A 30 11.53 16.04 0.54
C ASP A 30 11.41 17.37 1.33
N ASP A 31 12.38 18.30 1.16
CA ASP A 31 12.49 19.64 1.79
C ASP A 31 11.41 20.66 1.32
N GLY A 32 10.17 20.21 1.06
CA GLY A 32 9.05 21.03 0.60
C GLY A 32 8.41 21.89 1.71
N PRO A 33 7.47 22.80 1.37
CA PRO A 33 6.77 23.64 2.35
C PRO A 33 5.78 22.89 3.26
N ASP A 34 5.52 21.61 3.00
CA ASP A 34 4.73 20.73 3.85
C ASP A 34 5.65 20.02 4.86
N PRO A 35 5.43 20.17 6.18
CA PRO A 35 6.27 19.54 7.19
C PRO A 35 5.96 18.04 7.32
N ASP A 36 6.92 17.23 6.91
CA ASP A 36 7.16 15.83 7.31
C ASP A 36 5.95 14.85 7.24
N ASP A 37 5.78 14.20 6.08
CA ASP A 37 4.79 13.13 5.90
C ASP A 37 5.32 11.76 6.36
N VAL A 38 4.79 11.24 7.47
CA VAL A 38 4.98 9.82 7.83
C VAL A 38 4.34 8.96 6.74
N LEU A 39 5.16 8.20 6.03
CA LEU A 39 4.75 7.33 4.93
C LEU A 39 4.12 6.02 5.44
N ASP A 40 4.69 5.41 6.48
CA ASP A 40 4.19 4.20 7.13
C ASP A 40 4.79 4.05 8.53
N GLU A 41 4.11 3.31 9.42
CA GLU A 41 4.64 2.98 10.74
C GLU A 41 4.29 1.55 11.18
N GLY A 42 5.15 0.94 11.97
CA GLY A 42 4.92 -0.39 12.52
C GLY A 42 5.87 -0.73 13.65
N PHE A 43 5.83 -1.97 14.10
CA PHE A 43 6.70 -2.48 15.15
C PHE A 43 7.48 -3.69 14.66
N THR A 44 8.69 -3.85 15.18
CA THR A 44 9.46 -5.07 14.94
C THR A 44 8.84 -6.27 15.65
N ASP A 45 8.89 -7.43 15.00
CA ASP A 45 8.44 -8.71 15.57
C ASP A 45 9.43 -9.27 16.62
N GLU A 46 9.16 -10.47 17.13
CA GLU A 46 10.04 -11.18 18.09
C GLU A 46 11.45 -11.47 17.55
N ASN A 47 11.59 -11.53 16.22
CA ASN A 47 12.87 -11.67 15.54
C ASN A 47 13.50 -10.32 15.23
N GLY A 48 12.90 -9.20 15.65
CA GLY A 48 13.36 -7.86 15.35
C GLY A 48 13.06 -7.43 13.90
N ALA A 49 12.34 -8.25 13.13
CA ALA A 49 12.05 -7.99 11.73
C ALA A 49 10.88 -7.02 11.57
N PHE A 50 10.93 -6.18 10.54
CA PHE A 50 9.84 -5.29 10.16
C PHE A 50 9.66 -5.29 8.64
N HIS A 51 8.44 -4.94 8.21
CA HIS A 51 8.09 -4.84 6.81
C HIS A 51 7.04 -3.73 6.65
N LEU A 52 7.47 -2.58 6.13
CA LEU A 52 6.62 -1.41 5.90
C LEU A 52 6.41 -1.21 4.40
N LYS A 53 5.17 -0.91 4.02
CA LYS A 53 4.74 -0.63 2.65
C LYS A 53 3.84 0.61 2.71
N PRO A 54 4.38 1.82 2.53
CA PRO A 54 3.55 3.02 2.46
C PRO A 54 2.60 3.02 1.23
N GLY A 55 1.56 3.86 1.29
CA GLY A 55 0.68 4.19 0.14
C GLY A 55 -0.76 3.66 0.19
N GLN A 56 -1.67 4.32 -0.53
CA GLN A 56 -3.07 3.92 -0.72
C GLN A 56 -3.17 2.70 -1.64
N ARG A 57 -3.95 1.68 -1.27
CA ARG A 57 -4.15 0.48 -2.10
C ARG A 57 -4.95 0.80 -3.36
N LYS A 58 -4.45 0.35 -4.51
CA LYS A 58 -5.06 0.53 -5.83
C LYS A 58 -5.34 -0.82 -6.48
N VAL A 59 -6.62 -1.16 -6.60
CA VAL A 59 -7.09 -2.41 -7.18
C VAL A 59 -7.64 -2.18 -8.58
N LYS A 60 -7.24 -3.00 -9.55
CA LYS A 60 -7.73 -2.96 -10.94
C LYS A 60 -8.66 -4.15 -11.18
N PHE A 61 -9.89 -3.87 -11.62
CA PHE A 61 -10.87 -4.88 -12.00
C PHE A 61 -11.03 -4.92 -13.51
N TYR A 62 -11.01 -6.11 -14.09
CA TYR A 62 -11.32 -6.32 -15.51
C TYR A 62 -12.82 -6.52 -15.66
N ILE A 63 -13.45 -5.67 -16.45
CA ILE A 63 -14.87 -5.78 -16.78
C ILE A 63 -15.00 -6.60 -18.08
N PRO A 64 -15.85 -7.64 -18.14
CA PRO A 64 -16.01 -8.41 -19.37
C PRO A 64 -16.57 -7.54 -20.51
N ASP A 65 -16.07 -7.76 -21.73
CA ASP A 65 -16.47 -6.99 -22.92
C ASP A 65 -17.98 -6.97 -23.16
N SER A 66 -18.71 -8.01 -22.73
CA SER A 66 -20.16 -8.04 -22.82
C SER A 66 -20.82 -6.88 -22.05
N TYR A 67 -20.26 -6.39 -20.96
CA TYR A 67 -20.83 -5.26 -20.22
C TYR A 67 -20.45 -3.89 -20.80
N ILE A 68 -19.56 -3.85 -21.80
CA ILE A 68 -19.12 -2.62 -22.46
C ILE A 68 -20.03 -2.32 -23.65
N SER A 69 -20.64 -1.13 -23.68
CA SER A 69 -21.46 -0.66 -24.80
C SER A 69 -20.82 0.52 -25.52
N SER A 70 -21.02 0.61 -26.83
CA SER A 70 -20.58 1.75 -27.63
C SER A 70 -21.44 2.99 -27.36
N GLY A 71 -20.80 4.17 -27.32
CA GLY A 71 -21.42 5.45 -26.98
C GLY A 71 -21.43 5.74 -25.47
N GLY A 72 -22.04 6.85 -25.06
CA GLY A 72 -22.03 7.32 -23.66
C GLY A 72 -23.09 6.70 -22.74
N ILE A 73 -23.80 5.65 -23.18
CA ILE A 73 -24.90 5.04 -22.44
C ILE A 73 -24.57 3.58 -22.16
N ALA A 74 -24.61 3.19 -20.88
CA ALA A 74 -24.44 1.80 -20.45
C ALA A 74 -25.70 0.98 -20.74
N ARG A 75 -25.56 -0.14 -21.48
CA ARG A 75 -26.69 -1.05 -21.80
C ARG A 75 -26.89 -2.18 -20.79
N ARG A 76 -25.85 -2.49 -20.02
CA ARG A 76 -25.83 -3.53 -19.00
C ARG A 76 -25.08 -3.02 -17.79
N VAL A 77 -25.55 -3.41 -16.61
CA VAL A 77 -24.88 -3.09 -15.34
C VAL A 77 -24.10 -4.32 -14.90
N PHE A 78 -22.80 -4.16 -14.69
CA PHE A 78 -21.98 -5.19 -14.08
C PHE A 78 -22.02 -5.02 -12.56
N ASP A 79 -22.75 -5.90 -11.87
CA ASP A 79 -22.75 -5.95 -10.41
C ASP A 79 -21.54 -6.78 -9.94
N ILE A 80 -20.58 -6.10 -9.31
CA ILE A 80 -19.36 -6.72 -8.78
C ILE A 80 -19.58 -7.35 -7.39
N GLY A 81 -20.71 -7.05 -6.74
CA GLY A 81 -21.03 -7.51 -5.40
C GLY A 81 -20.22 -6.83 -4.29
N VAL A 82 -20.13 -7.51 -3.15
CA VAL A 82 -19.35 -7.07 -1.98
C VAL A 82 -18.00 -7.77 -1.97
N LEU A 83 -16.93 -6.99 -2.12
CA LEU A 83 -15.56 -7.50 -2.11
C LEU A 83 -14.93 -7.33 -0.73
N ASN A 84 -14.44 -8.42 -0.14
CA ASN A 84 -13.61 -8.33 1.05
C ASN A 84 -12.18 -7.91 0.65
N LEU A 85 -11.76 -6.72 1.08
CA LEU A 85 -10.43 -6.18 0.76
C LEU A 85 -9.32 -6.69 1.70
N GLU A 86 -9.60 -7.50 2.71
CA GLU A 86 -8.57 -8.12 3.56
C GLU A 86 -7.65 -9.07 2.76
N THR A 87 -8.14 -9.61 1.65
CA THR A 87 -7.30 -10.39 0.73
C THR A 87 -6.35 -9.50 -0.06
N ILE A 88 -5.20 -10.06 -0.44
CA ILE A 88 -4.27 -9.44 -1.38
C ILE A 88 -4.76 -9.72 -2.80
N PHE A 89 -4.99 -8.67 -3.60
CA PHE A 89 -5.43 -8.84 -4.99
C PHE A 89 -4.23 -9.05 -5.91
N PRO A 90 -4.31 -9.98 -6.89
CA PRO A 90 -3.26 -10.12 -7.90
C PRO A 90 -3.04 -8.80 -8.65
N LYS A 91 -1.77 -8.38 -8.77
CA LYS A 91 -1.38 -7.11 -9.41
C LYS A 91 -1.99 -5.86 -8.76
N GLU A 92 -2.30 -5.92 -7.47
CA GLU A 92 -2.62 -4.74 -6.68
C GLU A 92 -1.44 -3.77 -6.62
N GLU A 93 -1.72 -2.50 -6.89
CA GLU A 93 -0.76 -1.39 -6.86
C GLU A 93 -0.96 -0.57 -5.57
N ARG A 94 -0.03 0.36 -5.30
CA ARG A 94 -0.19 1.37 -4.25
C ARG A 94 0.13 2.75 -4.80
N ASP A 95 -0.71 3.74 -4.52
CA ASP A 95 -0.48 5.15 -4.83
C ASP A 95 0.14 5.82 -3.58
N LEU A 96 1.35 6.33 -3.71
CA LEU A 96 2.00 7.12 -2.66
C LEU A 96 1.66 8.58 -2.87
N LEU A 97 1.34 9.26 -1.77
CA LEU A 97 0.99 10.67 -1.73
C LEU A 97 2.21 11.53 -2.11
#